data_AF-A0A239JR02-F1
#
_entry.id   AF-A0A239JR02-F1
#
_cell.length_a   1.000
_cell.length_b   1.000
_cell.length_c   1.000
_cell.angle_alpha   90.00
_cell.angle_beta   90.00
_cell.angle_gamma   90.00
#
_symmetry.space_group_name_H-M   'P 1'
#
loop_
_entity.id
_entity.type
_entity.pdbx_description
1 polymer ?
#
loop_
_entity_poly.entity_id
_entity_poly.type
_entity_poly.pdbx_seq_one_letter_code
_entity_poly.pdbx_strand_id
1 'polypeptide(L)'
;MNVHSPKARTPAQRIPNPAPHIMRIVSQALRTTSEGTVTRMATPRLLLFRHPGALLAVYLAAACALQLKASAVGLVRWSDYLVLTPVMAAALLPLRHTLIFGASTLATSVAIYGFAIPGVSEGGRTVVVTAAFLSLGMSLVICRVRIRQKARCAFAVPAPSGEATGRIASAPRQDAGDLCASLLAEGPPPGRLPQPAAVELAYGRADDGRPQAHWLDAIPLSGARVALVAGSVTEDGEPAPTLVPELRVAVRTLADMDMRPDETLIHLQDVLHRLQPDDAAHDVTASCLYAIYDPVTADCTLACAGHPAPIVISPEGVTIAVDLPPGTPLGRARAHVTTAEIRLGRGSVLLLHTHSPKPTGSGTGAGTRTRTDESTVRERRIEPQSSLAATCHTALRALAAEGGPRQLRVLAARTRTLDTTTVASWDLTADPAAVSVAREHVTAQLAAWGLDEAAPTAVLIVSELVTNAIRHSQPPVHLRLIRCDTRLTCEVTDGSTTTPHLRRARTLDESGRGLFIVAQLTCRWGARHHPQGKTIWAEHIPQREAT
;
A
#
# COMPACT_ATOMS: atom_id res chain seq x y z
N MET A 1 -67.72 -74.88 -11.47
CA MET A 1 -67.52 -75.36 -12.86
C MET A 1 -66.66 -74.32 -13.57
N ASN A 2 -65.46 -74.73 -14.02
CA ASN A 2 -64.48 -74.11 -14.94
C ASN A 2 -63.98 -72.68 -14.61
N VAL A 3 -62.74 -72.45 -14.13
CA VAL A 3 -61.38 -72.69 -14.67
C VAL A 3 -61.11 -71.95 -15.99
N HIS A 4 -60.32 -70.85 -15.95
CA HIS A 4 -59.18 -70.59 -16.84
C HIS A 4 -58.30 -69.38 -16.42
N SER A 5 -57.10 -69.72 -15.92
CA SER A 5 -55.75 -69.15 -16.07
C SER A 5 -55.46 -67.64 -16.26
N PRO A 6 -54.44 -67.10 -15.55
CA PRO A 6 -53.89 -65.77 -15.79
C PRO A 6 -52.79 -65.80 -16.88
N LYS A 7 -52.86 -64.88 -17.86
CA LYS A 7 -51.82 -64.70 -18.89
C LYS A 7 -50.61 -63.96 -18.32
N ALA A 8 -49.43 -64.50 -18.60
CA ALA A 8 -48.12 -63.98 -18.24
C ALA A 8 -47.55 -63.00 -19.30
N ARG A 9 -46.88 -61.95 -18.78
CA ARG A 9 -45.70 -61.21 -19.24
C ARG A 9 -45.65 -60.54 -20.64
N THR A 10 -45.36 -59.23 -20.60
CA THR A 10 -44.21 -58.65 -21.33
C THR A 10 -43.51 -57.60 -20.45
N PRO A 11 -42.17 -57.64 -20.32
CA PRO A 11 -41.41 -56.75 -19.43
C PRO A 11 -41.12 -55.39 -20.08
N ALA A 12 -41.15 -54.33 -19.28
CA ALA A 12 -40.71 -53.00 -19.69
C ALA A 12 -39.23 -53.03 -20.12
N GLN A 13 -38.96 -52.62 -21.37
CA GLN A 13 -37.62 -52.34 -21.86
C GLN A 13 -36.98 -51.22 -21.02
N ARG A 14 -36.05 -51.59 -20.13
CA ARG A 14 -35.09 -50.66 -19.55
C ARG A 14 -34.12 -50.23 -20.65
N ILE A 15 -34.17 -48.96 -21.04
CA ILE A 15 -33.14 -48.31 -21.84
C ILE A 15 -31.87 -48.22 -20.95
N PRO A 16 -30.69 -48.68 -21.41
CA PRO A 16 -29.47 -48.61 -20.62
C PRO A 16 -28.96 -47.16 -20.51
N ASN A 17 -28.62 -46.76 -19.29
CA ASN A 17 -27.99 -45.48 -18.97
C ASN A 17 -26.55 -45.45 -19.55
N PRO A 18 -26.19 -44.52 -20.46
CA PRO A 18 -24.90 -44.53 -21.16
C PRO A 18 -23.73 -43.94 -20.34
N ALA A 19 -23.97 -43.54 -19.08
CA ALA A 19 -22.96 -42.89 -18.24
C ALA A 19 -21.64 -43.67 -17.99
N PRO A 20 -21.60 -45.02 -17.88
CA PRO A 20 -20.33 -45.70 -17.56
C PRO A 20 -19.42 -45.95 -18.78
N HIS A 21 -19.91 -45.81 -20.02
CA HIS A 21 -19.09 -46.05 -21.22
C HIS A 21 -18.23 -44.85 -21.64
N ILE A 22 -18.71 -43.62 -21.40
CA ILE A 22 -17.98 -42.40 -21.75
C ILE A 22 -16.81 -42.15 -20.76
N MET A 23 -17.02 -42.44 -19.48
CA MET A 23 -15.98 -42.31 -18.45
C MET A 23 -14.80 -43.28 -18.69
N ARG A 24 -15.09 -44.47 -19.24
CA ARG A 24 -14.08 -45.49 -19.54
C ARG A 24 -13.21 -45.15 -20.75
N ILE A 25 -13.80 -44.56 -21.80
CA ILE A 25 -13.07 -44.09 -23.01
C ILE A 25 -12.13 -42.93 -22.66
N VAL A 26 -12.57 -41.99 -21.82
CA VAL A 26 -11.73 -40.87 -21.36
C VAL A 26 -10.59 -41.36 -20.45
N SER A 27 -10.85 -42.35 -19.59
CA SER A 27 -9.81 -42.94 -18.73
C SER A 27 -8.77 -43.77 -19.49
N GLN A 28 -9.14 -44.43 -20.59
CA GLN A 28 -8.20 -45.16 -21.46
C GLN A 28 -7.37 -44.20 -22.33
N ALA A 29 -7.95 -43.11 -22.84
CA ALA A 29 -7.22 -42.10 -23.61
C ALA A 29 -6.19 -41.33 -22.77
N LEU A 30 -6.42 -41.17 -21.46
CA LEU A 30 -5.49 -40.53 -20.53
C LEU A 30 -4.38 -41.46 -20.01
N ARG A 31 -4.54 -42.80 -20.11
CA ARG A 31 -3.51 -43.77 -19.70
C ARG A 31 -2.53 -44.14 -20.82
N THR A 32 -2.87 -43.91 -22.08
CA THR A 32 -1.98 -44.18 -23.23
C THR A 32 -0.93 -43.09 -23.49
N THR A 33 -0.87 -42.04 -22.67
CA THR A 33 0.13 -40.96 -22.80
C THR A 33 1.23 -41.00 -21.74
N SER A 34 1.29 -42.04 -20.90
CA SER A 34 2.19 -42.10 -19.74
C SER A 34 3.46 -42.94 -19.91
N GLU A 35 3.64 -43.75 -20.96
CA GLU A 35 4.85 -44.59 -21.07
C GLU A 35 5.34 -44.69 -22.51
N GLY A 36 6.54 -44.17 -22.78
CA GLY A 36 7.27 -44.45 -24.03
C GLY A 36 8.09 -43.30 -24.60
N THR A 37 9.30 -43.13 -24.03
CA THR A 37 10.53 -42.80 -24.78
C THR A 37 10.75 -41.36 -25.27
N VAL A 38 11.60 -40.67 -24.51
CA VAL A 38 12.39 -39.51 -24.91
C VAL A 38 13.27 -39.87 -26.11
N THR A 39 13.07 -39.26 -27.29
CA THR A 39 14.11 -38.62 -28.13
C THR A 39 13.56 -38.07 -29.46
N ARG A 40 13.87 -36.80 -29.73
CA ARG A 40 13.92 -36.07 -31.03
C ARG A 40 12.75 -36.23 -32.02
N MET A 41 11.93 -35.17 -32.17
CA MET A 41 11.76 -34.43 -33.44
C MET A 41 10.78 -33.25 -33.31
N ALA A 42 11.28 -32.06 -33.67
CA ALA A 42 10.65 -30.88 -34.27
C ALA A 42 9.19 -30.47 -33.93
N THR A 43 9.09 -29.29 -33.31
CA THR A 43 8.10 -28.20 -33.53
C THR A 43 7.11 -28.40 -34.68
N PRO A 44 5.78 -28.46 -34.41
CA PRO A 44 4.97 -27.23 -34.44
C PRO A 44 3.74 -27.29 -33.52
N ARG A 45 3.85 -26.85 -32.25
CA ARG A 45 2.66 -26.68 -31.36
C ARG A 45 2.61 -25.36 -30.58
N LEU A 46 3.48 -24.41 -30.91
CA LEU A 46 3.65 -23.16 -30.15
C LEU A 46 3.25 -21.87 -30.90
N LEU A 47 2.59 -21.96 -32.06
CA LEU A 47 2.22 -20.78 -32.85
C LEU A 47 0.85 -20.15 -32.49
N LEU A 48 -0.06 -20.87 -31.82
CA LEU A 48 -1.40 -20.34 -31.51
C LEU A 48 -1.46 -19.38 -30.30
N PHE A 49 -0.42 -19.32 -29.47
CA PHE A 49 -0.42 -18.54 -28.22
C PHE A 49 0.28 -17.18 -28.31
N ARG A 50 0.82 -16.79 -29.48
CA ARG A 50 1.62 -15.57 -29.62
C ARG A 50 0.86 -14.37 -30.19
N HIS A 51 -0.34 -14.58 -30.73
CA HIS A 51 -1.15 -13.52 -31.34
C HIS A 51 -2.56 -13.44 -30.73
N PRO A 52 -2.98 -12.28 -30.18
CA PRO A 52 -4.32 -12.12 -29.60
C PRO A 52 -5.45 -12.40 -30.60
N GLY A 53 -5.19 -12.27 -31.91
CA GLY A 53 -6.12 -12.64 -32.97
C GLY A 53 -6.40 -14.15 -33.07
N ALA A 54 -5.44 -15.01 -32.71
CA ALA A 54 -5.61 -16.47 -32.77
C ALA A 54 -6.54 -16.96 -31.64
N LEU A 55 -6.41 -16.39 -30.44
CA LEU A 55 -7.32 -16.69 -29.31
C LEU A 55 -8.73 -16.17 -29.57
N LEU A 56 -8.87 -15.00 -30.19
CA LEU A 56 -10.17 -14.48 -30.61
C LEU A 56 -10.82 -15.36 -31.69
N ALA A 57 -10.05 -15.85 -32.65
CA ALA A 57 -10.54 -16.77 -33.69
C ALA A 57 -10.99 -18.11 -33.09
N VAL A 58 -10.24 -18.67 -32.13
CA VAL A 58 -10.62 -19.91 -31.43
C VAL A 58 -11.87 -19.71 -30.58
N TYR A 59 -11.97 -18.57 -29.87
CA TYR A 59 -13.17 -18.21 -29.11
C TYR A 59 -14.39 -18.04 -30.01
N LEU A 60 -14.26 -17.32 -31.13
CA LEU A 60 -15.32 -17.13 -32.12
C LEU A 60 -15.76 -18.45 -32.75
N ALA A 61 -14.81 -19.34 -33.08
CA ALA A 61 -15.10 -20.66 -33.63
C ALA A 61 -15.83 -21.54 -32.60
N ALA A 62 -15.40 -21.52 -31.33
CA ALA A 62 -16.04 -22.28 -30.25
C ALA A 62 -17.44 -21.76 -29.93
N ALA A 63 -17.62 -20.43 -29.85
CA ALA A 63 -18.92 -19.80 -29.62
C ALA A 63 -19.89 -20.10 -30.76
N CYS A 64 -19.44 -20.00 -32.02
CA CYS A 64 -20.24 -20.30 -33.19
C CYS A 64 -20.62 -21.80 -33.27
N ALA A 65 -19.68 -22.70 -32.96
CA ALA A 65 -19.95 -24.14 -32.91
C ALA A 65 -20.93 -24.53 -31.79
N LEU A 66 -20.83 -23.93 -30.61
CA LEU A 66 -21.80 -24.14 -29.53
C LEU A 66 -23.19 -23.59 -29.90
N GLN A 67 -23.27 -22.42 -30.54
CA GLN A 67 -24.53 -21.83 -30.98
C GLN A 67 -25.25 -22.66 -32.04
N LEU A 68 -24.51 -23.19 -33.03
CA LEU A 68 -25.06 -24.07 -34.07
C LEU A 68 -25.53 -25.42 -33.51
N LYS A 69 -24.89 -25.92 -32.45
CA LYS A 69 -25.27 -27.18 -31.80
C LYS A 69 -26.46 -27.01 -30.86
N ALA A 70 -26.63 -25.82 -30.26
CA ALA A 70 -27.75 -25.48 -29.38
C ALA A 70 -29.04 -25.15 -30.16
N SER A 71 -28.93 -24.55 -31.36
CA SER A 71 -30.09 -24.27 -32.22
C SER A 71 -30.77 -25.54 -32.75
N ALA A 72 -30.02 -26.65 -32.87
CA ALA A 72 -30.56 -27.97 -33.26
C ALA A 72 -31.47 -28.62 -32.19
N VAL A 73 -31.50 -28.10 -30.95
CA VAL A 73 -32.23 -28.71 -29.82
C VAL A 73 -33.39 -27.82 -29.33
N GLY A 74 -33.71 -26.73 -30.02
CA GLY A 74 -34.92 -25.93 -29.75
C GLY A 74 -34.95 -25.16 -28.41
N LEU A 75 -33.82 -25.03 -27.71
CA LEU A 75 -33.74 -24.32 -26.43
C LEU A 75 -33.20 -22.88 -26.62
N VAL A 76 -34.12 -21.92 -26.72
CA VAL A 76 -33.88 -20.46 -26.74
C VAL A 76 -33.33 -19.92 -25.39
N ARG A 77 -33.07 -20.76 -24.39
CA ARG A 77 -32.77 -20.36 -23.00
C ARG A 77 -31.30 -20.07 -22.67
N TRP A 78 -30.39 -20.02 -23.64
CA TRP A 78 -28.95 -19.76 -23.37
C TRP A 78 -28.44 -18.38 -23.83
N SER A 79 -29.31 -17.47 -24.29
CA SER A 79 -28.93 -16.08 -24.59
C SER A 79 -28.36 -15.31 -23.38
N ASP A 80 -28.69 -15.74 -22.16
CA ASP A 80 -28.24 -15.12 -20.91
C ASP A 80 -26.72 -15.23 -20.71
N TYR A 81 -26.08 -16.29 -21.20
CA TYR A 81 -24.64 -16.50 -21.03
C TYR A 81 -23.78 -15.67 -21.99
N LEU A 82 -24.30 -15.33 -23.18
CA LEU A 82 -23.61 -14.48 -24.16
C LEU A 82 -23.61 -13.00 -23.75
N VAL A 83 -24.63 -12.57 -23.01
CA VAL A 83 -24.78 -11.19 -22.49
C VAL A 83 -23.83 -10.93 -21.32
N LEU A 84 -23.41 -11.95 -20.58
CA LEU A 84 -22.49 -11.84 -19.43
C LEU A 84 -21.02 -11.71 -19.82
N THR A 85 -20.61 -12.26 -20.96
CA THR A 85 -19.20 -12.27 -21.38
C THR A 85 -18.59 -10.87 -21.57
N PRO A 86 -19.27 -9.92 -22.25
CA PRO A 86 -18.75 -8.54 -22.38
C PRO A 86 -18.66 -7.83 -21.03
N VAL A 87 -19.62 -8.06 -20.13
CA VAL A 87 -19.68 -7.45 -18.79
C VAL A 87 -18.54 -7.97 -17.90
N MET A 88 -18.26 -9.27 -17.94
CA MET A 88 -17.10 -9.87 -17.26
C MET A 88 -15.77 -9.40 -17.85
N ALA A 89 -15.69 -9.28 -19.18
CA ALA A 89 -14.53 -8.70 -19.84
C ALA A 89 -14.31 -7.22 -19.45
N ALA A 90 -15.37 -6.44 -19.22
CA ALA A 90 -15.28 -5.05 -18.79
C ALA A 90 -14.75 -4.89 -17.37
N ALA A 91 -15.10 -5.81 -16.48
CA ALA A 91 -14.57 -5.84 -15.12
C ALA A 91 -13.06 -6.16 -15.11
N LEU A 92 -12.61 -7.09 -15.96
CA LEU A 92 -11.29 -7.72 -15.83
C LEU A 92 -10.23 -7.26 -16.84
N LEU A 93 -10.63 -6.78 -18.02
CA LEU A 93 -9.69 -6.52 -19.14
C LEU A 93 -9.53 -5.02 -19.46
N PRO A 94 -8.43 -4.60 -20.14
CA PRO A 94 -8.25 -3.24 -20.62
C PRO A 94 -9.33 -2.82 -21.63
N LEU A 95 -9.66 -1.52 -21.70
CA LEU A 95 -10.73 -0.98 -22.55
C LEU A 95 -10.70 -1.47 -24.00
N ARG A 96 -9.50 -1.55 -24.59
CA ARG A 96 -9.30 -2.02 -25.97
C ARG A 96 -9.78 -3.46 -26.16
N HIS A 97 -9.51 -4.33 -25.20
CA HIS A 97 -9.91 -5.75 -25.27
C HIS A 97 -11.40 -5.92 -24.96
N THR A 98 -11.96 -5.19 -24.00
CA THR A 98 -13.40 -5.18 -23.72
C THR A 98 -14.22 -4.74 -24.94
N LEU A 99 -13.76 -3.70 -25.65
CA LEU A 99 -14.37 -3.24 -26.90
C LEU A 99 -14.33 -4.32 -28.00
N ILE A 100 -13.18 -4.99 -28.15
CA ILE A 100 -13.04 -6.08 -29.12
C ILE A 100 -14.02 -7.22 -28.78
N PHE A 101 -14.05 -7.68 -27.54
CA PHE A 101 -14.96 -8.76 -27.13
C PHE A 101 -16.44 -8.38 -27.27
N GLY A 102 -16.81 -7.16 -26.87
CA GLY A 102 -18.18 -6.68 -26.98
C GLY A 102 -18.64 -6.50 -28.44
N ALA A 103 -17.81 -5.88 -29.28
CA ALA A 103 -18.10 -5.70 -30.70
C ALA A 103 -18.15 -7.04 -31.45
N SER A 104 -17.21 -7.95 -31.18
CA SER A 104 -17.23 -9.30 -31.75
C SER A 104 -18.48 -10.09 -31.32
N THR A 105 -18.87 -10.02 -30.05
CA THR A 105 -20.07 -10.71 -29.55
C THR A 105 -21.36 -10.17 -30.18
N LEU A 106 -21.45 -8.84 -30.36
CA LEU A 106 -22.56 -8.20 -31.06
C LEU A 106 -22.59 -8.63 -32.54
N ALA A 107 -21.47 -8.58 -33.24
CA ALA A 107 -21.36 -8.97 -34.65
C ALA A 107 -21.75 -10.44 -34.87
N THR A 108 -21.26 -11.34 -34.02
CA THR A 108 -21.60 -12.78 -34.07
C THR A 108 -23.09 -13.01 -33.77
N SER A 109 -23.66 -12.29 -32.80
CA SER A 109 -25.09 -12.41 -32.47
C SER A 109 -25.98 -11.93 -33.60
N VAL A 110 -25.63 -10.81 -34.25
CA VAL A 110 -26.34 -10.28 -35.43
C VAL A 110 -26.21 -11.23 -36.62
N ALA A 111 -25.01 -11.76 -36.89
CA ALA A 111 -24.79 -12.68 -38.01
C ALA A 111 -25.59 -14.00 -37.84
N ILE A 112 -25.56 -14.58 -36.64
CA ILE A 112 -26.19 -15.88 -36.39
C ILE A 112 -27.71 -15.77 -36.29
N TYR A 113 -28.22 -14.86 -35.45
CA TYR A 113 -29.66 -14.75 -35.23
C TYR A 113 -30.39 -13.90 -36.28
N GLY A 114 -29.68 -12.96 -36.92
CA GLY A 114 -30.24 -12.13 -37.99
C GLY A 114 -30.32 -12.84 -39.33
N PHE A 115 -29.31 -13.65 -39.68
CA PHE A 115 -29.16 -14.17 -41.06
C PHE A 115 -29.00 -15.69 -41.15
N ALA A 116 -28.36 -16.35 -40.18
CA ALA A 116 -27.96 -17.76 -40.34
C ALA A 116 -29.02 -18.80 -39.93
N ILE A 117 -30.02 -18.44 -39.11
CA ILE A 117 -31.06 -19.37 -38.62
C ILE A 117 -32.42 -19.04 -39.27
N PRO A 118 -32.90 -19.86 -40.22
CA PRO A 118 -34.28 -19.80 -40.72
C PRO A 118 -35.26 -20.35 -39.67
N GLY A 119 -36.36 -19.64 -39.40
CA GLY A 119 -37.42 -20.09 -38.48
C GLY A 119 -37.47 -19.40 -37.10
N VAL A 120 -36.59 -18.45 -36.81
CA VAL A 120 -36.68 -17.59 -35.61
C VAL A 120 -37.71 -16.47 -35.84
N SER A 121 -38.62 -16.27 -34.88
CA SER A 121 -39.60 -15.16 -34.94
C SER A 121 -38.90 -13.80 -34.94
N GLU A 122 -39.48 -12.80 -35.60
CA GLU A 122 -38.95 -11.42 -35.59
C GLU A 122 -38.79 -10.86 -34.16
N GLY A 123 -39.67 -11.27 -33.24
CA GLY A 123 -39.56 -10.96 -31.81
C GLY A 123 -38.34 -11.58 -31.13
N GLY A 124 -37.97 -12.83 -31.46
CA GLY A 124 -36.77 -13.46 -30.92
C GLY A 124 -35.47 -12.80 -31.41
N ARG A 125 -35.45 -12.36 -32.68
CA ARG A 125 -34.30 -11.65 -33.26
C ARG A 125 -34.06 -10.30 -32.61
N THR A 126 -35.12 -9.53 -32.42
CA THR A 126 -35.04 -8.19 -31.79
C THR A 126 -34.59 -8.26 -30.34
N VAL A 127 -35.07 -9.24 -29.56
CA VAL A 127 -34.66 -9.41 -28.15
C VAL A 127 -33.17 -9.72 -28.02
N VAL A 128 -32.63 -10.67 -28.80
CA VAL A 128 -31.22 -11.07 -28.69
C VAL A 128 -30.28 -9.95 -29.13
N VAL A 129 -30.60 -9.26 -30.23
CA VAL A 129 -29.77 -8.14 -30.73
C VAL A 129 -29.81 -6.96 -29.76
N THR A 130 -30.98 -6.64 -29.20
CA THR A 130 -31.12 -5.55 -28.20
C THR A 130 -30.38 -5.88 -26.91
N ALA A 131 -30.44 -7.13 -26.44
CA ALA A 131 -29.70 -7.58 -25.25
C ALA A 131 -28.17 -7.52 -25.46
N ALA A 132 -27.67 -7.90 -26.63
CA ALA A 132 -26.25 -7.77 -26.97
C ALA A 132 -25.79 -6.30 -27.03
N PHE A 133 -26.65 -5.41 -27.55
CA PHE A 133 -26.37 -3.97 -27.59
C PHE A 133 -26.35 -3.34 -26.19
N LEU A 134 -27.32 -3.69 -25.35
CA LEU A 134 -27.38 -3.27 -23.94
C LEU A 134 -26.17 -3.78 -23.14
N SER A 135 -25.73 -5.02 -23.39
CA SER A 135 -24.52 -5.58 -22.77
C SER A 135 -23.26 -4.79 -23.11
N LEU A 136 -23.08 -4.42 -24.39
CA LEU A 136 -21.97 -3.58 -24.83
C LEU A 136 -22.03 -2.19 -24.17
N GLY A 137 -23.22 -1.60 -24.09
CA GLY A 137 -23.46 -0.33 -23.40
C GLY A 137 -23.06 -0.39 -21.92
N MET A 138 -23.53 -1.40 -21.19
CA MET A 138 -23.21 -1.61 -19.77
C MET A 138 -21.70 -1.83 -19.55
N SER A 139 -21.06 -2.57 -20.45
CA SER A 139 -19.60 -2.82 -20.43
C SER A 139 -18.79 -1.53 -20.56
N LEU A 140 -19.24 -0.59 -21.40
CA LEU A 140 -18.61 0.73 -21.56
C LEU A 140 -18.79 1.61 -20.32
N VAL A 141 -19.96 1.58 -19.69
CA VAL A 141 -20.22 2.29 -18.42
C VAL A 141 -19.29 1.79 -17.33
N ILE A 142 -19.18 0.47 -17.15
CA ILE A 142 -18.27 -0.15 -16.16
C ILE A 142 -16.82 0.25 -16.41
N CYS A 143 -16.36 0.20 -17.66
CA CYS A 143 -15.02 0.63 -18.03
C CYS A 143 -14.78 2.12 -17.74
N ARG A 144 -15.76 2.99 -18.00
CA ARG A 144 -15.67 4.43 -17.72
C ARG A 144 -15.57 4.71 -16.22
N VAL A 145 -16.35 4.00 -15.40
CA VAL A 145 -16.28 4.07 -13.93
C VAL A 145 -14.90 3.61 -13.44
N ARG A 146 -14.40 2.48 -13.93
CA ARG A 146 -13.07 1.95 -13.55
C ARG A 146 -11.93 2.89 -13.93
N ILE A 147 -11.98 3.49 -15.13
CA ILE A 147 -10.97 4.47 -15.58
C ILE A 147 -11.03 5.74 -14.73
N ARG A 148 -12.24 6.23 -14.41
CA ARG A 148 -12.41 7.39 -13.52
C ARG A 148 -11.94 7.12 -12.10
N GLN A 149 -12.15 5.92 -11.56
CA GLN A 149 -11.61 5.51 -10.26
C GLN A 149 -10.08 5.49 -10.29
N LYS A 150 -9.46 4.88 -11.30
CA LYS A 150 -8.00 4.90 -11.47
C LYS A 150 -7.45 6.32 -11.60
N ALA A 151 -8.13 7.19 -12.35
CA ALA A 151 -7.73 8.60 -12.50
C ALA A 151 -7.88 9.39 -11.18
N ARG A 152 -8.94 9.16 -10.40
CA ARG A 152 -9.13 9.80 -9.08
C ARG A 152 -8.08 9.33 -8.06
N CYS A 153 -7.68 8.05 -8.11
CA CYS A 153 -6.58 7.53 -7.28
C CYS A 153 -5.21 8.08 -7.72
N ALA A 154 -5.00 8.29 -9.03
CA ALA A 154 -3.76 8.85 -9.57
C ALA A 154 -3.63 10.37 -9.33
N PHE A 155 -4.74 11.11 -9.27
CA PHE A 155 -4.75 12.57 -9.05
C PHE A 155 -4.53 13.01 -7.59
N ALA A 156 -4.30 12.07 -6.67
CA ALA A 156 -3.90 12.39 -5.30
C ALA A 156 -2.39 12.72 -5.15
N VAL A 157 -1.65 12.77 -6.26
CA VAL A 157 -0.29 13.31 -6.33
C VAL A 157 -0.34 14.61 -7.13
N PRO A 158 -0.04 15.78 -6.54
CA PRO A 158 0.07 17.01 -7.31
C PRO A 158 1.25 16.87 -8.27
N ALA A 159 1.00 16.99 -9.57
CA ALA A 159 2.07 17.13 -10.56
C ALA A 159 2.85 18.44 -10.28
N PRO A 160 4.19 18.45 -10.42
CA PRO A 160 4.96 19.67 -10.31
C PRO A 160 4.57 20.58 -11.48
N SER A 161 3.98 21.73 -11.18
CA SER A 161 3.82 22.82 -12.13
C SER A 161 5.21 23.37 -12.46
N GLY A 162 5.77 22.89 -13.58
CA GLY A 162 6.95 23.48 -14.18
C GLY A 162 6.57 24.78 -14.87
N GLU A 163 7.07 25.89 -14.36
CA GLU A 163 7.46 27.08 -15.13
C GLU A 163 8.07 28.12 -14.19
N ALA A 164 9.40 28.20 -14.18
CA ALA A 164 10.14 29.41 -13.77
C ALA A 164 11.59 29.30 -14.25
N THR A 165 11.78 29.42 -15.57
CA THR A 165 13.07 29.73 -16.17
C THR A 165 13.35 31.20 -15.86
N GLY A 166 14.28 31.51 -14.95
CA GLY A 166 14.51 32.89 -14.51
C GLY A 166 15.88 33.13 -13.88
N ARG A 167 16.88 33.28 -14.76
CA ARG A 167 18.14 34.05 -14.62
C ARG A 167 18.80 34.15 -13.23
N ILE A 168 20.00 33.56 -13.16
CA ILE A 168 21.04 33.81 -12.16
C ILE A 168 21.45 35.29 -12.25
N ALA A 169 21.17 36.06 -11.21
CA ALA A 169 21.80 37.36 -10.95
C ALA A 169 22.73 37.20 -9.74
N SER A 170 24.03 37.36 -9.98
CA SER A 170 25.06 37.42 -8.96
C SER A 170 24.89 38.69 -8.11
N ALA A 171 24.86 38.54 -6.78
CA ALA A 171 24.88 39.64 -5.83
C ALA A 171 26.04 39.44 -4.81
N PRO A 172 26.58 40.53 -4.24
CA PRO A 172 27.99 40.62 -3.85
C PRO A 172 28.25 40.13 -2.42
N ARG A 173 29.53 39.81 -2.18
CA ARG A 173 30.10 39.55 -0.84
C ARG A 173 29.89 40.78 0.06
N GLN A 174 29.29 40.58 1.23
CA GLN A 174 29.32 41.53 2.33
C GLN A 174 29.74 40.83 3.62
N ASP A 175 30.60 41.53 4.34
CA ASP A 175 31.45 41.08 5.44
C ASP A 175 30.70 40.70 6.72
N ALA A 176 31.42 39.92 7.53
CA ALA A 176 31.03 39.43 8.83
C ALA A 176 30.76 40.55 9.85
N GLY A 177 29.62 40.45 10.54
CA GLY A 177 29.35 41.21 11.76
C GLY A 177 27.90 41.64 11.89
N ASP A 178 26.99 40.70 12.15
CA ASP A 178 25.71 40.92 12.85
C ASP A 178 24.94 39.58 12.99
N LEU A 179 25.30 38.81 14.02
CA LEU A 179 24.57 37.63 14.47
C LEU A 179 23.49 38.07 15.48
N CYS A 180 22.51 38.86 15.03
CA CYS A 180 21.23 39.01 15.74
C CYS A 180 20.15 39.64 14.85
N ALA A 181 18.97 39.01 14.88
CA ALA A 181 17.68 39.57 14.51
C ALA A 181 17.42 39.88 13.02
N SER A 182 17.49 38.86 12.17
CA SER A 182 16.60 38.81 10.98
C SER A 182 15.44 37.86 11.28
N LEU A 183 14.49 38.38 12.06
CA LEU A 183 13.19 37.77 12.29
C LEU A 183 12.40 37.84 10.97
N LEU A 184 11.97 36.68 10.48
CA LEU A 184 11.06 36.51 9.34
C LEU A 184 11.62 36.96 7.98
N ALA A 185 12.74 36.36 7.55
CA ALA A 185 13.02 36.24 6.13
C ALA A 185 12.30 34.99 5.60
N GLU A 186 11.28 35.24 4.77
CA GLU A 186 10.54 34.28 3.95
C GLU A 186 11.47 33.18 3.43
N GLY A 187 11.32 31.99 4.02
CA GLY A 187 11.82 30.77 3.42
C GLY A 187 10.93 30.37 2.27
N PRO A 188 11.33 29.36 1.47
CA PRO A 188 10.45 28.85 0.45
C PRO A 188 9.08 28.60 1.11
N PRO A 189 7.96 28.93 0.43
CA PRO A 189 6.66 28.84 1.07
C PRO A 189 6.53 27.44 1.68
N PRO A 190 5.85 27.29 2.83
CA PRO A 190 5.58 25.96 3.33
C PRO A 190 4.75 25.25 2.28
N GLY A 191 5.41 24.49 1.40
CA GLY A 191 4.82 23.32 0.78
C GLY A 191 4.49 22.43 1.96
N ARG A 192 3.26 22.60 2.47
CA ARG A 192 2.73 22.04 3.71
C ARG A 192 3.36 20.67 3.92
N LEU A 193 4.21 20.53 4.95
CA LEU A 193 4.44 19.21 5.50
C LEU A 193 3.04 18.61 5.64
N PRO A 194 2.77 17.46 5.01
CA PRO A 194 1.43 16.88 5.05
C PRO A 194 1.05 16.80 6.52
N GLN A 195 -0.10 17.38 6.91
CA GLN A 195 -0.56 17.31 8.29
C GLN A 195 -1.19 15.93 8.47
N PRO A 196 -0.48 14.96 9.04
CA PRO A 196 -1.00 13.60 9.17
C PRO A 196 -2.04 13.63 10.29
N ALA A 197 -3.10 12.84 10.19
CA ALA A 197 -4.13 12.81 11.23
C ALA A 197 -3.57 12.44 12.62
N ALA A 198 -2.48 11.64 12.66
CA ALA A 198 -1.82 11.21 13.87
C ALA A 198 -1.07 12.32 14.64
N VAL A 199 -0.65 13.41 13.99
CA VAL A 199 0.19 14.42 14.64
C VAL A 199 -0.11 15.83 14.16
N GLU A 200 -0.03 16.79 15.08
CA GLU A 200 0.07 18.20 14.72
C GLU A 200 1.55 18.58 14.62
N LEU A 201 1.93 19.27 13.54
CA LEU A 201 3.33 19.58 13.25
C LEU A 201 3.59 21.09 13.34
N ALA A 202 4.71 21.46 13.94
CA ALA A 202 5.33 22.76 13.76
C ALA A 202 6.80 22.61 13.40
N TYR A 203 7.28 23.54 12.59
CA TYR A 203 8.65 23.55 12.10
C TYR A 203 9.29 24.90 12.42
N GLY A 204 10.53 24.85 12.88
CA GLY A 204 11.36 26.02 13.12
C GLY A 204 12.74 25.86 12.48
N ARG A 205 13.35 26.98 12.09
CA ARG A 205 14.71 27.01 11.54
C ARG A 205 15.46 28.27 11.96
N ALA A 206 16.78 28.17 11.98
CA ALA A 206 17.73 29.28 11.97
C ALA A 206 18.82 28.93 10.95
N ASP A 207 18.92 29.71 9.87
CA ASP A 207 19.85 29.47 8.76
C ASP A 207 20.72 30.71 8.53
N ASP A 208 21.95 30.53 8.01
CA ASP A 208 22.90 31.59 7.65
C ASP A 208 22.97 31.87 6.13
N GLY A 209 22.02 31.33 5.35
CA GLY A 209 21.96 31.45 3.90
C GLY A 209 22.77 30.42 3.10
N ARG A 210 23.51 29.52 3.76
CA ARG A 210 24.25 28.44 3.08
C ARG A 210 23.32 27.30 2.61
N PRO A 211 23.76 26.46 1.65
CA PRO A 211 23.02 25.27 1.23
C PRO A 211 22.73 24.30 2.40
N GLN A 212 21.61 23.60 2.31
CA GLN A 212 21.09 22.77 3.42
C GLN A 212 21.70 21.37 3.40
N ALA A 213 22.50 21.05 4.41
CA ALA A 213 23.04 19.71 4.64
C ALA A 213 22.16 18.83 5.56
N HIS A 214 21.00 19.35 5.97
CA HIS A 214 20.09 18.69 6.90
C HIS A 214 18.67 18.67 6.35
N TRP A 215 17.92 17.62 6.66
CA TRP A 215 16.50 17.52 6.34
C TRP A 215 15.69 17.03 7.53
N LEU A 216 14.46 17.53 7.61
CA LEU A 216 13.40 17.01 8.47
C LEU A 216 12.23 16.60 7.56
N ASP A 217 11.56 15.50 7.87
CA ASP A 217 10.41 15.03 7.09
C ASP A 217 9.33 14.42 8.00
N ALA A 218 8.09 14.47 7.52
CA ALA A 218 6.95 13.79 8.10
C ALA A 218 6.21 13.07 6.98
N ILE A 219 6.18 11.74 7.02
CA ILE A 219 5.72 10.88 5.94
C ILE A 219 4.49 10.10 6.44
N PRO A 220 3.30 10.33 5.87
CA PRO A 220 2.11 9.55 6.20
C PRO A 220 2.26 8.10 5.77
N LEU A 221 2.06 7.18 6.70
CA LEU A 221 2.10 5.73 6.48
C LEU A 221 0.67 5.15 6.49
N SER A 222 0.56 3.86 6.18
CA SER A 222 -0.70 3.13 6.29
C SER A 222 -1.20 3.09 7.73
N GLY A 223 -2.53 3.05 7.90
CA GLY A 223 -3.16 2.94 9.22
C GLY A 223 -3.08 4.23 10.05
N ALA A 224 -3.07 5.39 9.37
CA ALA A 224 -2.93 6.73 9.96
C ALA A 224 -1.58 7.00 10.67
N ARG A 225 -0.65 6.04 10.69
CA ARG A 225 0.68 6.20 11.28
C ARG A 225 1.49 7.25 10.55
N VAL A 226 2.55 7.75 11.18
CA VAL A 226 3.46 8.73 10.61
C VAL A 226 4.91 8.34 10.88
N ALA A 227 5.75 8.42 9.85
CA ALA A 227 7.20 8.42 10.02
C ALA A 227 7.72 9.86 10.15
N LEU A 228 8.50 10.11 11.19
CA LEU A 228 9.20 11.36 11.46
C LEU A 228 10.69 11.11 11.24
N VAL A 229 11.31 11.94 10.42
CA VAL A 229 12.68 11.74 9.96
C VAL A 229 13.50 12.99 10.25
N ALA A 230 14.70 12.78 10.77
CA ALA A 230 15.72 13.81 10.83
C ALA A 230 17.05 13.25 10.32
N GLY A 231 17.75 14.00 9.49
CA GLY A 231 19.04 13.56 9.03
C GLY A 231 19.97 14.69 8.59
N SER A 232 21.24 14.33 8.47
CA SER A 232 22.30 15.21 8.01
C SER A 232 23.29 14.46 7.14
N VAL A 233 23.95 15.17 6.24
CA VAL A 233 25.05 14.62 5.43
C VAL A 233 26.30 15.45 5.66
N THR A 234 27.42 14.77 5.84
CA THR A 234 28.75 15.35 6.02
C THR A 234 29.75 14.69 5.10
N GLU A 235 30.71 15.45 4.59
CA GLU A 235 31.84 15.00 3.79
C GLU A 235 33.12 15.50 4.48
N ASP A 236 34.00 14.58 4.86
CA ASP A 236 35.21 14.87 5.65
C ASP A 236 34.94 15.69 6.93
N GLY A 237 33.76 15.46 7.53
CA GLY A 237 33.30 16.14 8.74
C GLY A 237 32.64 17.51 8.51
N GLU A 238 32.61 18.02 7.27
CA GLU A 238 31.96 19.27 6.92
C GLU A 238 30.55 19.05 6.31
N PRO A 239 29.60 19.98 6.50
CA PRO A 239 28.24 19.84 5.97
C PRO A 239 28.20 19.70 4.44
N ALA A 240 27.60 18.63 3.93
CA ALA A 240 27.58 18.28 2.51
C ALA A 240 26.13 18.23 1.96
N PRO A 241 25.65 19.30 1.31
CA PRO A 241 24.25 19.41 0.86
C PRO A 241 23.91 18.51 -0.34
N THR A 242 24.92 18.04 -1.09
CA THR A 242 24.75 17.48 -2.43
C THR A 242 23.89 16.22 -2.46
N LEU A 243 23.99 15.33 -1.46
CA LEU A 243 23.25 14.05 -1.42
C LEU A 243 21.95 14.11 -0.62
N VAL A 244 21.61 15.26 0.00
CA VAL A 244 20.41 15.39 0.83
C VAL A 244 19.13 15.11 0.02
N PRO A 245 18.95 15.62 -1.21
CA PRO A 245 17.75 15.33 -2.01
C PRO A 245 17.59 13.84 -2.32
N GLU A 246 18.68 13.15 -2.70
CA GLU A 246 18.71 11.73 -3.05
C GLU A 246 18.36 10.86 -1.84
N LEU A 247 18.99 11.11 -0.69
CA LEU A 247 18.70 10.38 0.55
C LEU A 247 17.27 10.63 1.03
N ARG A 248 16.76 11.86 0.92
CA ARG A 248 15.37 12.16 1.28
C ARG A 248 14.38 11.40 0.39
N VAL A 249 14.63 11.33 -0.91
CA VAL A 249 13.80 10.54 -1.85
C VAL A 249 13.90 9.05 -1.53
N ALA A 250 15.09 8.54 -1.21
CA ALA A 250 15.29 7.16 -0.82
C ALA A 250 14.50 6.80 0.45
N VAL A 251 14.58 7.63 1.50
CA VAL A 251 13.81 7.42 2.74
C VAL A 251 12.31 7.38 2.49
N ARG A 252 11.77 8.29 1.66
CA ARG A 252 10.35 8.27 1.30
C ARG A 252 9.94 6.99 0.57
N THR A 253 10.81 6.52 -0.33
CA THR A 253 10.57 5.28 -1.09
C THR A 253 10.59 4.07 -0.15
N LEU A 254 11.52 4.02 0.80
CA LEU A 254 11.59 2.96 1.80
C LEU A 254 10.41 3.02 2.78
N ALA A 255 9.99 4.21 3.17
CA ALA A 255 8.82 4.43 4.02
C ALA A 255 7.52 3.92 3.36
N ASP A 256 7.37 4.10 2.05
CA ASP A 256 6.23 3.57 1.29
C ASP A 256 6.18 2.02 1.26
N MET A 257 7.31 1.36 1.51
CA MET A 257 7.38 -0.09 1.65
C MET A 257 6.98 -0.58 3.06
N ASP A 258 6.65 0.33 3.97
CA ASP A 258 6.17 0.05 5.34
C ASP A 258 7.12 -0.85 6.15
N MET A 259 8.43 -0.64 5.95
CA MET A 259 9.51 -1.36 6.63
C MET A 259 9.65 -0.93 8.08
N ARG A 260 10.28 -1.79 8.90
CA ARG A 260 10.63 -1.42 10.27
C ARG A 260 11.70 -0.31 10.28
N PRO A 261 11.78 0.52 11.33
CA PRO A 261 12.76 1.62 11.39
C PRO A 261 14.21 1.18 11.20
N ASP A 262 14.61 0.06 11.81
CA ASP A 262 15.95 -0.54 11.67
C ASP A 262 16.25 -0.97 10.24
N GLU A 263 15.32 -1.68 9.61
CA GLU A 263 15.43 -2.14 8.22
C GLU A 263 15.52 -0.95 7.25
N THR A 264 14.76 0.12 7.51
CA THR A 264 14.80 1.35 6.71
C THR A 264 16.20 1.97 6.72
N LEU A 265 16.85 2.05 7.88
CA LEU A 265 18.20 2.60 7.99
C LEU A 265 19.27 1.68 7.39
N ILE A 266 19.10 0.36 7.50
CA ILE A 266 19.97 -0.62 6.82
C ILE A 266 19.90 -0.44 5.30
N HIS A 267 18.70 -0.32 4.73
CA HIS A 267 18.58 -0.09 3.29
C HIS A 267 19.02 1.31 2.85
N LEU A 268 18.90 2.30 3.72
CA LEU A 268 19.43 3.64 3.47
C LEU A 268 20.96 3.64 3.42
N GLN A 269 21.63 2.84 4.26
CA GLN A 269 23.09 2.59 4.17
C GLN A 269 23.46 2.07 2.78
N ASP A 270 22.73 1.07 2.28
CA ASP A 270 22.99 0.49 0.96
C ASP A 270 22.79 1.51 -0.17
N VAL A 271 21.80 2.41 -0.04
CA VAL A 271 21.59 3.50 -0.99
C VAL A 271 22.77 4.46 -0.97
N LEU A 272 23.20 4.90 0.22
CA LEU A 272 24.33 5.80 0.35
C LEU A 272 25.60 5.20 -0.27
N HIS A 273 25.87 3.92 -0.03
CA HIS A 273 27.03 3.23 -0.61
C HIS A 273 26.99 3.20 -2.14
N ARG A 274 25.80 3.05 -2.75
CA ARG A 274 25.63 3.11 -4.22
C ARG A 274 25.75 4.50 -4.82
N LEU A 275 25.49 5.55 -4.03
CA LEU A 275 25.59 6.94 -4.49
C LEU A 275 27.03 7.46 -4.41
N GLN A 276 27.93 6.75 -3.73
CA GLN A 276 29.35 7.07 -3.65
C GLN A 276 30.09 6.44 -4.85
N PRO A 277 30.75 7.22 -5.71
CA PRO A 277 31.58 6.67 -6.79
C PRO A 277 32.85 6.00 -6.22
N ASP A 278 33.28 4.90 -6.84
CA ASP A 278 34.45 4.06 -6.41
C ASP A 278 35.79 4.83 -6.28
N ASP A 279 35.88 6.07 -6.79
CA ASP A 279 37.08 6.93 -6.76
C ASP A 279 37.02 8.07 -5.71
N ALA A 280 35.98 8.16 -4.88
CA ALA A 280 35.85 9.25 -3.91
C ALA A 280 36.79 9.05 -2.71
N ALA A 281 37.90 9.78 -2.70
CA ALA A 281 38.82 9.92 -1.56
C ALA A 281 38.21 10.62 -0.30
N HIS A 282 36.88 10.78 -0.24
CA HIS A 282 36.17 11.57 0.78
C HIS A 282 35.24 10.66 1.59
N ASP A 283 35.31 10.73 2.92
CA ASP A 283 34.52 9.92 3.85
C ASP A 283 33.11 10.53 4.03
N VAL A 284 32.29 10.40 2.98
CA VAL A 284 30.90 10.87 3.02
C VAL A 284 30.11 10.02 4.01
N THR A 285 29.55 10.67 5.01
CA THR A 285 28.77 10.06 6.08
C THR A 285 27.41 10.73 6.22
N ALA A 286 26.41 9.99 6.67
CA ALA A 286 25.10 10.55 6.95
C ALA A 286 24.60 10.13 8.34
N SER A 287 24.02 11.08 9.08
CA SER A 287 23.26 10.76 10.28
C SER A 287 21.78 10.68 9.94
N CYS A 288 21.04 9.76 10.57
CA CYS A 288 19.61 9.62 10.37
C CYS A 288 18.92 9.08 11.63
N LEU A 289 17.85 9.75 12.05
CA LEU A 289 16.86 9.28 13.01
C LEU A 289 15.56 9.05 12.24
N TYR A 290 15.00 7.85 12.38
CA TYR A 290 13.73 7.46 11.77
C TYR A 290 12.80 6.93 12.86
N ALA A 291 11.68 7.61 13.07
CA ALA A 291 10.70 7.26 14.10
C ALA A 291 9.32 7.03 13.49
N ILE A 292 8.69 5.89 13.77
CA ILE A 292 7.30 5.62 13.38
C ILE A 292 6.44 5.79 14.63
N TYR A 293 5.42 6.64 14.55
CA TYR A 293 4.39 6.77 15.59
C TYR A 293 3.06 6.14 15.11
N ASP A 294 2.52 5.24 15.93
CA ASP A 294 1.20 4.64 15.73
C ASP A 294 0.15 5.30 16.63
N PRO A 295 -0.83 6.04 16.06
CA PRO A 295 -1.83 6.74 16.86
C PRO A 295 -2.89 5.80 17.45
N VAL A 296 -2.97 4.53 17.01
CA VAL A 296 -3.93 3.55 17.53
C VAL A 296 -3.40 2.93 18.83
N THR A 297 -2.12 2.51 18.85
CA THR A 297 -1.51 1.92 20.05
C THR A 297 -0.86 2.96 20.96
N ALA A 298 -0.58 4.15 20.42
CA ALA A 298 0.22 5.21 21.01
C ALA A 298 1.71 4.84 21.17
N ASP A 299 2.20 3.85 20.42
CA ASP A 299 3.60 3.44 20.44
C ASP A 299 4.40 4.21 19.40
N CYS A 300 5.65 4.51 19.75
CA CYS A 300 6.63 5.11 18.86
C CYS A 300 7.89 4.24 18.83
N THR A 301 8.18 3.66 17.67
CA THR A 301 9.40 2.88 17.43
C THR A 301 10.41 3.76 16.72
N LEU A 302 11.62 3.83 17.24
CA LEU A 302 12.70 4.67 16.73
C LEU A 302 13.87 3.80 16.30
N ALA A 303 14.55 4.23 15.24
CA ALA A 303 15.86 3.75 14.85
C ALA A 303 16.80 4.95 14.63
N CYS A 304 18.06 4.80 15.04
CA CYS A 304 19.06 5.85 14.92
C CYS A 304 20.38 5.32 14.35
N ALA A 305 20.95 6.08 13.42
CA ALA A 305 22.30 5.95 12.91
C ALA A 305 23.01 7.31 13.02
N GLY A 306 23.82 7.51 14.06
CA GLY A 306 24.66 8.70 14.24
C GLY A 306 23.94 10.01 14.56
N HIS A 307 22.61 9.98 14.72
CA HIS A 307 21.80 11.16 14.97
C HIS A 307 21.49 11.32 16.48
N PRO A 308 21.27 12.54 16.98
CA PRO A 308 20.83 12.77 18.35
C PRO A 308 19.46 12.12 18.62
N ALA A 309 19.29 11.62 19.85
CA ALA A 309 18.00 11.16 20.33
C ALA A 309 17.01 12.34 20.37
N PRO A 310 15.73 12.11 20.03
CA PRO A 310 14.72 13.15 20.11
C PRO A 310 14.39 13.47 21.56
N ILE A 311 13.89 14.69 21.78
CA ILE A 311 13.39 15.12 23.08
C ILE A 311 11.90 14.86 23.13
N VAL A 312 11.42 14.19 24.18
CA VAL A 312 9.98 14.01 24.43
C VAL A 312 9.54 15.00 25.49
N ILE A 313 8.40 15.66 25.27
CA ILE A 313 7.76 16.53 26.25
C ILE A 313 6.39 15.91 26.54
N SER A 314 6.14 15.57 27.80
CA SER A 314 4.85 15.03 28.22
C SER A 314 3.73 16.08 28.08
N PRO A 315 2.45 15.68 28.07
CA PRO A 315 1.33 16.62 28.08
C PRO A 315 1.37 17.61 29.25
N GLU A 316 1.99 17.22 30.37
CA GLU A 316 2.18 18.03 31.59
C GLU A 316 3.38 18.99 31.50
N GLY A 317 4.10 18.98 30.36
CA GLY A 317 5.24 19.86 30.11
C GLY A 317 6.57 19.36 30.65
N VAL A 318 6.67 18.10 31.06
CA VAL A 318 7.89 17.48 31.58
C VAL A 318 8.73 16.95 30.43
N THR A 319 10.02 17.29 30.40
CA THR A 319 10.96 16.76 29.41
C THR A 319 11.42 15.36 29.81
N ILE A 320 11.26 14.39 28.93
CA ILE A 320 11.65 12.99 29.10
C ILE A 320 12.78 12.70 28.12
N ALA A 321 13.92 12.25 28.65
CA ALA A 321 15.02 11.76 27.83
C ALA A 321 14.66 10.38 27.26
N VAL A 322 14.84 10.22 25.95
CA VAL A 322 14.67 8.92 25.29
C VAL A 322 15.97 8.15 25.42
N ASP A 323 15.90 6.96 26.00
CA ASP A 323 17.03 6.02 26.03
C ASP A 323 17.23 5.40 24.64
N LEU A 324 17.92 6.16 23.78
CA LEU A 324 18.30 5.76 22.43
C LEU A 324 19.77 6.11 22.24
N PRO A 325 20.69 5.16 22.50
CA PRO A 325 22.11 5.39 22.31
C PRO A 325 22.40 5.82 20.86
N PRO A 326 23.33 6.76 20.62
CA PRO A 326 23.65 7.17 19.27
C PRO A 326 24.29 6.00 18.51
N GLY A 327 23.63 5.52 17.45
CA GLY A 327 24.21 4.52 16.55
C GLY A 327 25.42 5.07 15.79
N THR A 328 26.11 4.26 15.02
CA THR A 328 27.18 4.76 14.12
C THR A 328 26.57 5.47 12.91
N PRO A 329 27.10 6.62 12.46
CA PRO A 329 26.66 7.25 11.21
C PRO A 329 26.75 6.31 10.00
N LEU A 330 25.81 6.48 9.07
CA LEU A 330 25.80 5.81 7.78
C LEU A 330 27.04 6.19 6.96
N GLY A 331 27.47 5.32 6.05
CA GLY A 331 28.69 5.44 5.24
C GLY A 331 29.91 4.77 5.85
N ARG A 332 29.90 4.46 7.16
CA ARG A 332 31.03 3.80 7.84
C ARG A 332 30.98 2.28 7.72
N ALA A 333 32.15 1.64 7.65
CA ALA A 333 32.33 0.19 7.51
C ALA A 333 31.70 -0.69 8.62
N ARG A 334 31.28 -0.10 9.76
CA ARG A 334 30.59 -0.77 10.87
C ARG A 334 29.38 0.04 11.37
N ALA A 335 28.61 0.60 10.43
CA ALA A 335 27.35 1.25 10.76
C ALA A 335 26.44 0.26 11.49
N HIS A 336 26.06 0.57 12.74
CA HIS A 336 25.06 -0.18 13.48
C HIS A 336 23.93 0.76 13.85
N VAL A 337 22.72 0.25 13.73
CA VAL A 337 21.49 0.96 14.03
C VAL A 337 21.08 0.61 15.45
N THR A 338 20.78 1.62 16.25
CA THR A 338 20.17 1.44 17.56
C THR A 338 18.67 1.62 17.45
N THR A 339 17.89 0.91 18.26
CA THR A 339 16.42 1.02 18.28
C THR A 339 15.90 1.25 19.68
N ALA A 340 14.77 1.94 19.78
CA ALA A 340 14.04 2.14 21.03
C ALA A 340 12.54 2.11 20.75
N GLU A 341 11.76 1.69 21.74
CA GLU A 341 10.30 1.76 21.72
C GLU A 341 9.85 2.56 22.93
N ILE A 342 9.03 3.59 22.68
CA ILE A 342 8.48 4.46 23.72
C ILE A 342 6.99 4.64 23.49
N ARG A 343 6.24 4.81 24.59
CA ARG A 343 4.81 5.09 24.51
C ARG A 343 4.56 6.59 24.59
N LEU A 344 3.92 7.14 23.57
CA LEU A 344 3.59 8.56 23.45
C LEU A 344 2.08 8.76 23.49
N GLY A 345 1.54 8.95 24.70
CA GLY A 345 0.12 9.27 24.89
C GLY A 345 -0.30 10.54 24.15
N ARG A 346 -1.61 10.78 24.08
CA ARG A 346 -2.19 11.98 23.42
C ARG A 346 -1.61 13.27 24.01
N GLY A 347 -1.19 14.18 23.15
CA GLY A 347 -0.72 15.50 23.54
C GLY A 347 0.77 15.59 23.86
N SER A 348 1.47 14.45 23.91
CA SER A 348 2.94 14.40 24.00
C SER A 348 3.56 15.07 22.78
N VAL A 349 4.68 15.75 22.95
CA VAL A 349 5.42 16.40 21.86
C VAL A 349 6.75 15.69 21.67
N LEU A 350 6.96 15.12 20.48
CA LEU A 350 8.25 14.62 20.04
C LEU A 350 8.98 15.73 19.29
N LEU A 351 10.18 16.09 19.74
CA LEU A 351 10.99 17.17 19.18
C LEU A 351 12.27 16.61 18.55
N LEU A 352 12.33 16.68 17.22
CA LEU A 352 13.49 16.29 16.42
C LEU A 352 14.30 17.55 16.09
N HIS A 353 15.63 17.46 16.16
CA HIS A 353 16.52 18.55 15.83
C HIS A 353 17.76 18.07 15.07
N THR A 354 18.33 18.93 14.24
CA THR A 354 19.47 18.56 13.38
C THR A 354 20.84 18.79 14.01
N HIS A 355 20.88 19.28 15.26
CA HIS A 355 22.12 19.53 15.98
C HIS A 355 22.56 18.32 16.80
N SER A 356 23.70 17.75 16.48
CA SER A 356 24.45 16.91 17.42
C SER A 356 25.31 17.80 18.33
N PRO A 357 25.08 17.80 19.65
CA PRO A 357 26.00 18.44 20.58
C PRO A 357 27.40 17.88 20.33
N LYS A 358 28.43 18.74 20.34
CA LYS A 358 29.81 18.23 20.30
C LYS A 358 29.98 17.28 21.48
N PRO A 359 30.50 16.06 21.28
CA PRO A 359 30.83 15.19 22.41
C PRO A 359 31.84 15.94 23.28
N THR A 360 31.48 16.18 24.52
CA THR A 360 32.38 16.71 25.55
C THR A 360 33.42 15.64 25.87
N GLY A 361 34.47 15.55 25.05
CA GLY A 361 35.50 14.52 25.24
C GLY A 361 36.40 14.24 24.05
N SER A 362 37.04 15.25 23.47
CA SER A 362 38.29 15.03 22.73
C SER A 362 39.25 16.20 22.97
N GLY A 363 39.55 16.44 24.25
CA GLY A 363 40.72 17.18 24.66
C GLY A 363 41.89 16.21 24.78
N THR A 364 42.76 16.18 23.77
CA THR A 364 44.14 15.74 23.94
C THR A 364 44.80 16.64 24.99
N GLY A 365 45.11 16.10 26.16
CA GLY A 365 45.87 16.83 27.18
C GLY A 365 45.60 16.33 28.59
N ALA A 366 46.57 15.57 29.12
CA ALA A 366 46.66 15.20 30.52
C ALA A 366 46.45 16.41 31.45
N GLY A 367 45.62 16.24 32.48
CA GLY A 367 45.42 17.27 33.50
C GLY A 367 44.21 17.00 34.38
N THR A 368 44.46 16.29 35.47
CA THR A 368 43.61 16.12 36.66
C THR A 368 42.56 17.22 36.84
N ARG A 369 41.27 16.88 36.75
CA ARG A 369 40.18 17.70 37.30
C ARG A 369 38.92 16.88 37.56
N THR A 370 38.79 16.50 38.83
CA THR A 370 37.58 16.47 39.66
C THR A 370 36.26 16.00 39.02
N ARG A 371 35.89 14.79 39.44
CA ARG A 371 34.55 14.23 39.47
C ARG A 371 33.61 15.14 40.31
N THR A 372 32.79 15.96 39.67
CA THR A 372 31.63 16.65 40.27
C THR A 372 30.56 16.91 39.19
N ASP A 373 29.35 16.44 39.49
CA ASP A 373 28.03 16.78 38.91
C ASP A 373 27.61 16.19 37.55
N GLU A 374 27.26 14.90 37.59
CA GLU A 374 26.33 14.21 36.65
C GLU A 374 24.84 14.52 36.93
N SER A 375 24.50 15.57 37.68
CA SER A 375 23.15 15.80 38.18
C SER A 375 22.62 17.23 37.96
N THR A 376 22.60 17.73 36.72
CA THR A 376 21.82 18.94 36.39
C THR A 376 21.46 19.01 34.90
N VAL A 377 20.85 17.96 34.33
CA VAL A 377 19.90 18.20 33.23
C VAL A 377 18.63 18.72 33.90
N ARG A 378 18.62 20.03 34.08
CA ARG A 378 17.50 20.81 34.63
C ARG A 378 16.22 20.37 33.93
N GLU A 379 15.28 19.78 34.65
CA GLU A 379 13.90 19.53 34.20
C GLU A 379 13.29 20.87 33.80
N ARG A 380 13.50 21.26 32.53
CA ARG A 380 13.00 22.53 32.02
C ARG A 380 11.53 22.33 31.72
N ARG A 381 10.68 22.64 32.70
CA ARG A 381 9.24 22.59 32.54
C ARG A 381 8.83 23.57 31.44
N ILE A 382 8.33 23.04 30.33
CA ILE A 382 7.72 23.83 29.26
C ILE A 382 6.25 24.01 29.64
N GLU A 383 5.69 25.21 29.45
CA GLU A 383 4.29 25.45 29.80
C GLU A 383 3.36 24.51 29.02
N PRO A 384 2.45 23.75 29.68
CA PRO A 384 1.61 22.72 29.04
C PRO A 384 0.72 23.22 27.89
N GLN A 385 0.45 24.52 27.84
CA GLN A 385 -0.44 25.17 26.86
C GLN A 385 0.31 25.96 25.78
N SER A 386 1.64 25.90 25.72
CA SER A 386 2.38 26.62 24.68
C SER A 386 2.02 26.08 23.30
N SER A 387 1.78 26.99 22.34
CA SER A 387 1.60 26.61 20.94
C SER A 387 2.82 25.83 20.46
N LEU A 388 2.63 24.87 19.54
CA LEU A 388 3.74 24.08 19.00
C LEU A 388 4.83 24.98 18.37
N ALA A 389 4.42 26.09 17.74
CA ALA A 389 5.34 27.09 17.21
C ALA A 389 6.19 27.75 18.30
N ALA A 390 5.60 28.06 19.46
CA ALA A 390 6.34 28.60 20.61
C ALA A 390 7.31 27.56 21.20
N THR A 391 6.92 26.28 21.23
CA THR A 391 7.82 25.17 21.62
C THR A 391 9.02 25.07 20.67
N CYS A 392 8.79 25.10 19.34
CA CYS A 392 9.88 25.14 18.35
C CYS A 392 10.81 26.33 18.56
N HIS A 393 10.25 27.52 18.76
CA HIS A 393 11.01 28.75 18.96
C HIS A 393 11.88 28.69 20.22
N THR A 394 11.33 28.16 21.31
CA THR A 394 12.05 27.98 22.57
C THR A 394 13.19 26.98 22.44
N ALA A 395 12.96 25.87 21.73
CA ALA A 395 13.97 24.87 21.45
C ALA A 395 15.11 25.42 20.57
N LEU A 396 14.77 26.15 19.50
CA LEU A 396 15.78 26.80 18.65
C LEU A 396 16.66 27.76 19.43
N ARG A 397 16.08 28.59 20.31
CA ARG A 397 16.85 29.50 21.16
C ARG A 397 17.78 28.76 22.12
N ALA A 398 17.32 27.64 22.67
CA ALA A 398 18.15 26.81 23.55
C ALA A 398 19.35 26.23 22.80
N LEU A 399 19.11 25.59 21.64
CA LEU A 399 20.15 25.00 20.80
C LEU A 399 21.15 26.04 20.27
N ALA A 400 20.67 27.25 19.94
CA ALA A 400 21.55 28.33 19.51
C ALA A 400 22.46 28.84 20.64
N ALA A 401 21.97 28.87 21.88
CA ALA A 401 22.73 29.31 23.05
C ALA A 401 23.87 28.34 23.42
N GLU A 402 23.76 27.06 23.06
CA GLU A 402 24.77 26.02 23.30
C GLU A 402 25.96 26.09 22.31
N GLY A 403 26.01 27.12 21.46
CA GLY A 403 27.02 27.22 20.40
C GLY A 403 26.73 26.29 19.23
N GLY A 404 25.45 26.02 18.98
CA GLY A 404 24.97 25.15 17.90
C GLY A 404 25.46 25.60 16.50
N PRO A 405 25.37 24.70 15.51
CA PRO A 405 25.78 24.94 14.13
C PRO A 405 25.06 26.16 13.55
N ARG A 406 25.68 26.75 12.52
CA ARG A 406 25.12 27.89 11.77
C ARG A 406 23.77 27.59 11.10
N GLN A 407 23.37 26.31 11.04
CA GLN A 407 22.07 25.84 10.55
C GLN A 407 21.42 24.95 11.60
N LEU A 408 20.28 25.38 12.13
CA LEU A 408 19.48 24.64 13.11
C LEU A 408 18.07 24.45 12.58
N ARG A 409 17.56 23.23 12.69
CA ARG A 409 16.17 22.90 12.37
C ARG A 409 15.55 22.13 13.50
N VAL A 410 14.28 22.41 13.75
CA VAL A 410 13.47 21.75 14.77
C VAL A 410 12.12 21.38 14.17
N LEU A 411 11.71 20.12 14.36
CA LEU A 411 10.38 19.63 14.06
C LEU A 411 9.75 19.19 15.38
N ALA A 412 8.65 19.85 15.75
CA ALA A 412 7.82 19.43 16.87
C ALA A 412 6.58 18.72 16.35
N ALA A 413 6.35 17.50 16.83
CA ALA A 413 5.19 16.69 16.50
C ALA A 413 4.38 16.40 17.77
N ARG A 414 3.20 17.02 17.90
CA ARG A 414 2.25 16.71 18.98
C ARG A 414 1.41 15.51 18.60
N THR A 415 1.46 14.47 19.41
CA THR A 415 0.72 13.22 19.17
C THR A 415 -0.78 13.39 19.36
N ARG A 416 -1.52 12.76 18.47
CA ARG A 416 -2.95 12.47 18.60
C ARG A 416 -3.12 10.96 18.70
N THR A 417 -4.14 10.54 19.41
CA THR A 417 -4.54 9.13 19.48
C THR A 417 -5.87 8.96 18.78
N LEU A 418 -6.04 7.86 18.06
CA LEU A 418 -7.33 7.48 17.51
C LEU A 418 -8.12 6.71 18.56
N ASP A 419 -9.41 7.01 18.65
CA ASP A 419 -10.32 6.40 19.61
C ASP A 419 -11.25 5.37 18.93
N THR A 420 -12.13 4.77 19.73
CA THR A 420 -13.11 3.77 19.25
C THR A 420 -14.14 4.35 18.28
N THR A 421 -14.22 5.68 18.11
CA THR A 421 -15.10 6.31 17.12
C THR A 421 -14.50 6.31 15.72
N THR A 422 -13.21 6.02 15.60
CA THR A 422 -12.45 5.98 14.33
C THR A 422 -11.73 4.65 14.12
N VAL A 423 -11.58 3.83 15.17
CA VAL A 423 -10.95 2.51 15.11
C VAL A 423 -11.88 1.45 15.66
N ALA A 424 -11.95 0.32 14.97
CA ALA A 424 -12.60 -0.89 15.47
C ALA A 424 -11.65 -2.08 15.28
N SER A 425 -11.59 -2.99 16.25
CA SER A 425 -10.71 -4.16 16.20
C SER A 425 -11.43 -5.39 16.74
N TRP A 426 -11.17 -6.54 16.12
CA TRP A 426 -11.75 -7.83 16.50
C TRP A 426 -10.70 -8.93 16.41
N ASP A 427 -10.69 -9.79 17.42
CA ASP A 427 -9.92 -11.03 17.41
C ASP A 427 -10.74 -12.10 16.72
N LEU A 428 -10.15 -12.73 15.71
CA LEU A 428 -10.80 -13.75 14.91
C LEU A 428 -10.21 -15.12 15.23
N THR A 429 -11.08 -16.12 15.36
CA THR A 429 -10.67 -17.52 15.42
C THR A 429 -10.10 -17.96 14.07
N ALA A 430 -9.16 -18.90 14.05
CA ALA A 430 -8.61 -19.46 12.81
C ALA A 430 -9.54 -20.49 12.11
N ASP A 431 -10.84 -20.43 12.38
CA ASP A 431 -11.87 -21.24 11.72
C ASP A 431 -12.33 -20.51 10.44
N PRO A 432 -12.44 -21.18 9.27
CA PRO A 432 -13.07 -20.61 8.08
C PRO A 432 -14.43 -19.93 8.29
N ALA A 433 -15.21 -20.33 9.31
CA ALA A 433 -16.45 -19.67 9.71
C ALA A 433 -16.25 -18.21 10.14
N ALA A 434 -15.06 -17.85 10.65
CA ALA A 434 -14.71 -16.50 11.08
C ALA A 434 -14.76 -15.47 9.94
N VAL A 435 -14.68 -15.90 8.67
CA VAL A 435 -14.86 -15.00 7.52
C VAL A 435 -16.27 -14.41 7.52
N SER A 436 -17.32 -15.20 7.85
CA SER A 436 -18.68 -14.65 7.91
C SER A 436 -18.83 -13.65 9.06
N VAL A 437 -18.30 -14.01 10.23
CA VAL A 437 -18.28 -13.15 11.42
C VAL A 437 -17.57 -11.82 11.12
N ALA A 438 -16.43 -11.86 10.42
CA ALA A 438 -15.72 -10.67 9.98
C ALA A 438 -16.57 -9.78 9.06
N ARG A 439 -17.32 -10.35 8.11
CA ARG A 439 -18.22 -9.57 7.24
C ARG A 439 -19.33 -8.88 8.04
N GLU A 440 -19.91 -9.58 9.01
CA GLU A 440 -20.97 -9.05 9.87
C GLU A 440 -20.44 -7.89 10.74
N HIS A 441 -19.26 -8.06 11.36
CA HIS A 441 -18.60 -7.02 12.12
C HIS A 441 -18.29 -5.77 11.30
N VAL A 442 -17.71 -5.94 10.10
CA VAL A 442 -17.39 -4.83 9.19
C VAL A 442 -18.67 -4.10 8.78
N THR A 443 -19.72 -4.85 8.39
CA THR A 443 -20.99 -4.25 7.95
C THR A 443 -21.62 -3.42 9.08
N ALA A 444 -21.73 -4.01 10.27
CA ALA A 444 -22.30 -3.33 11.44
C ALA A 444 -21.49 -2.08 11.83
N GLN A 445 -20.16 -2.17 11.79
CA GLN A 445 -19.29 -1.04 12.14
C GLN A 445 -19.38 0.09 11.12
N LEU A 446 -19.46 -0.22 9.82
CA LEU A 446 -19.61 0.80 8.79
C LEU A 446 -20.96 1.49 8.87
N ALA A 447 -22.04 0.75 9.17
CA ALA A 447 -23.34 1.36 9.47
C ALA A 447 -23.25 2.29 10.70
N ALA A 448 -22.60 1.86 11.78
CA ALA A 448 -22.39 2.68 12.96
C ALA A 448 -21.54 3.95 12.70
N TRP A 449 -20.65 3.91 11.71
CA TRP A 449 -19.87 5.06 11.25
C TRP A 449 -20.56 5.91 10.18
N GLY A 450 -21.76 5.53 9.73
CA GLY A 450 -22.49 6.19 8.64
C GLY A 450 -21.80 6.05 7.28
N LEU A 451 -21.20 4.88 7.02
CA LEU A 451 -20.42 4.55 5.82
C LEU A 451 -21.02 3.33 5.08
N ASP A 452 -22.34 3.19 5.07
CA ASP A 452 -23.06 2.06 4.47
C ASP A 452 -22.67 1.80 3.01
N GLU A 453 -22.43 2.86 2.22
CA GLU A 453 -21.99 2.77 0.83
C GLU A 453 -20.61 2.13 0.65
N ALA A 454 -19.74 2.22 1.66
CA ALA A 454 -18.42 1.61 1.62
C ALA A 454 -18.48 0.10 1.91
N ALA A 455 -19.57 -0.39 2.53
CA ALA A 455 -19.67 -1.75 3.02
C ALA A 455 -19.43 -2.81 1.94
N PRO A 456 -20.03 -2.77 0.73
CA PRO A 456 -19.80 -3.81 -0.28
C PRO A 456 -18.33 -3.99 -0.66
N THR A 457 -17.57 -2.88 -0.72
CA THR A 457 -16.16 -2.90 -1.08
C THR A 457 -15.29 -3.33 0.10
N ALA A 458 -15.52 -2.77 1.29
CA ALA A 458 -14.78 -3.11 2.51
C ALA A 458 -14.98 -4.58 2.91
N VAL A 459 -16.22 -5.08 2.85
CA VAL A 459 -16.57 -6.48 3.16
C VAL A 459 -15.84 -7.44 2.21
N LEU A 460 -15.75 -7.12 0.92
CA LEU A 460 -15.01 -7.93 -0.04
C LEU A 460 -13.51 -7.93 0.24
N ILE A 461 -12.91 -6.76 0.49
CA ILE A 461 -11.50 -6.64 0.87
C ILE A 461 -11.22 -7.47 2.12
N VAL A 462 -11.98 -7.28 3.19
CA VAL A 462 -11.81 -8.01 4.46
C VAL A 462 -12.01 -9.50 4.26
N SER A 463 -12.99 -9.93 3.46
CA SER A 463 -13.21 -11.36 3.18
C SER A 463 -11.98 -12.00 2.56
N GLU A 464 -11.35 -11.35 1.59
CA GLU A 464 -10.13 -11.86 0.94
C GLU A 464 -8.92 -11.85 1.88
N LEU A 465 -8.74 -10.77 2.65
CA LEU A 465 -7.61 -10.66 3.60
C LEU A 465 -7.73 -11.69 4.73
N VAL A 466 -8.90 -11.81 5.36
CA VAL A 466 -9.16 -12.78 6.44
C VAL A 466 -9.10 -14.22 5.90
N THR A 467 -9.62 -14.48 4.70
CA THR A 467 -9.49 -15.82 4.08
C THR A 467 -8.03 -16.18 3.85
N ASN A 468 -7.20 -15.24 3.41
CA ASN A 468 -5.77 -15.47 3.25
C ASN A 468 -5.08 -15.73 4.59
N ALA A 469 -5.40 -14.95 5.63
CA ALA A 469 -4.83 -15.15 6.97
C ALA A 469 -5.19 -16.53 7.54
N ILE A 470 -6.45 -16.95 7.42
CA ILE A 470 -6.91 -18.26 7.91
C ILE A 470 -6.30 -19.42 7.11
N ARG A 471 -6.18 -19.30 5.77
CA ARG A 471 -5.68 -20.39 4.92
C ARG A 471 -4.16 -20.54 4.91
N HIS A 472 -3.44 -19.44 5.06
CA HIS A 472 -2.00 -19.38 4.75
C HIS A 472 -1.17 -18.86 5.92
N SER A 473 -1.75 -18.59 7.08
CA SER A 473 -1.04 -18.00 8.21
C SER A 473 -1.44 -18.64 9.53
N GLN A 474 -0.81 -18.21 10.62
CA GLN A 474 -0.99 -18.79 11.95
C GLN A 474 -1.77 -17.82 12.84
N PRO A 475 -2.59 -18.31 13.79
CA PRO A 475 -3.13 -17.46 14.85
C PRO A 475 -2.02 -16.78 15.65
N PRO A 476 -2.31 -15.65 16.30
CA PRO A 476 -3.62 -15.01 16.38
C PRO A 476 -3.95 -14.22 15.10
N VAL A 477 -5.24 -14.17 14.72
CA VAL A 477 -5.74 -13.37 13.59
C VAL A 477 -6.51 -12.17 14.14
N HIS A 478 -6.07 -10.96 13.80
CA HIS A 478 -6.69 -9.73 14.25
C HIS A 478 -7.17 -8.91 13.06
N LEU A 479 -8.44 -8.52 13.05
CA LEU A 479 -9.00 -7.60 12.07
C LEU A 479 -9.11 -6.21 12.70
N ARG A 480 -8.65 -5.19 11.98
CA ARG A 480 -8.79 -3.79 12.38
C ARG A 480 -9.29 -2.94 11.22
N LEU A 481 -10.25 -2.06 11.52
CA LEU A 481 -10.69 -0.99 10.64
C LEU A 481 -10.28 0.36 11.21
N ILE A 482 -9.74 1.22 10.36
CA ILE A 482 -9.32 2.59 10.73
C ILE A 482 -9.95 3.57 9.75
N ARG A 483 -10.76 4.50 10.28
CA ARG A 483 -11.33 5.62 9.54
C ARG A 483 -10.48 6.86 9.80
N CYS A 484 -9.80 7.34 8.77
CA CYS A 484 -8.94 8.50 8.83
C CYS A 484 -9.21 9.42 7.65
N ASP A 485 -9.63 10.66 7.93
CA ASP A 485 -10.01 11.66 6.91
C ASP A 485 -11.02 11.12 5.90
N THR A 486 -10.57 10.88 4.67
CA THR A 486 -11.35 10.37 3.52
C THR A 486 -11.03 8.93 3.18
N ARG A 487 -10.30 8.21 4.05
CA ARG A 487 -9.81 6.85 3.81
C ARG A 487 -10.32 5.89 4.87
N LEU A 488 -10.63 4.69 4.41
CA LEU A 488 -10.91 3.53 5.24
C LEU A 488 -9.81 2.49 5.02
N THR A 489 -9.03 2.23 6.07
CA THR A 489 -7.98 1.22 6.08
C THR A 489 -8.53 -0.04 6.71
N CYS A 490 -8.38 -1.16 6.01
CA CYS A 490 -8.65 -2.50 6.52
C CYS A 490 -7.29 -3.18 6.77
N GLU A 491 -7.03 -3.60 7.99
CA GLU A 491 -5.81 -4.30 8.40
C GLU A 491 -6.16 -5.69 8.92
N VAL A 492 -5.42 -6.71 8.47
CA VAL A 492 -5.49 -8.07 9.02
C VAL A 492 -4.09 -8.47 9.45
N THR A 493 -3.93 -8.67 10.76
CA THR A 493 -2.68 -9.13 11.37
C THR A 493 -2.76 -10.64 11.61
N ASP A 494 -1.68 -11.34 11.32
CA ASP A 494 -1.52 -12.77 11.58
C ASP A 494 -0.11 -13.09 12.09
N GLY A 495 0.09 -14.28 12.67
CA GLY A 495 1.36 -14.73 13.24
C GLY A 495 2.38 -15.25 12.21
N SER A 496 2.13 -15.11 10.91
CA SER A 496 3.07 -15.55 9.86
C SER A 496 4.06 -14.46 9.49
N THR A 497 5.32 -14.82 9.35
CA THR A 497 6.38 -13.95 8.80
C THR A 497 6.51 -14.07 7.27
N THR A 498 5.68 -14.89 6.62
CA THR A 498 5.80 -15.14 5.18
C THR A 498 5.20 -13.99 4.37
N THR A 499 5.98 -13.40 3.48
CA THR A 499 5.52 -12.31 2.60
C THR A 499 4.47 -12.82 1.59
N PRO A 500 3.29 -12.18 1.50
CA PRO A 500 2.31 -12.54 0.49
C PRO A 500 2.78 -12.11 -0.91
N HIS A 501 2.60 -12.99 -1.89
CA HIS A 501 2.90 -12.68 -3.28
C HIS A 501 1.61 -12.47 -4.08
N LEU A 502 1.54 -11.35 -4.79
CA LEU A 502 0.48 -11.11 -5.76
C LEU A 502 0.63 -12.10 -6.92
N ARG A 503 -0.24 -13.11 -6.98
CA ARG A 503 -0.27 -14.06 -8.09
C ARG A 503 -1.30 -13.60 -9.13
N ARG A 504 -0.91 -13.57 -10.41
CA ARG A 504 -1.88 -13.52 -11.51
C ARG A 504 -2.44 -14.93 -11.70
N ALA A 505 -3.51 -15.23 -10.97
CA ALA A 505 -4.26 -16.47 -11.15
C ALA A 505 -4.66 -16.63 -12.63
N ARG A 506 -4.44 -17.81 -13.21
CA ARG A 506 -4.93 -18.13 -14.55
C ARG A 506 -6.45 -18.27 -14.51
N THR A 507 -7.09 -18.21 -15.67
CA THR A 507 -8.57 -18.17 -15.81
C THR A 507 -9.29 -19.34 -15.13
N LEU A 508 -8.59 -20.46 -14.92
CA LEU A 508 -9.10 -21.70 -14.29
C LEU A 508 -8.60 -21.92 -12.85
N ASP A 509 -7.74 -21.04 -12.32
CA ASP A 509 -7.26 -21.17 -10.94
C ASP A 509 -8.33 -20.68 -9.97
N GLU A 510 -8.78 -21.57 -9.09
CA GLU A 510 -9.74 -21.29 -8.01
C GLU A 510 -9.10 -20.52 -6.83
N SER A 511 -7.76 -20.47 -6.77
CA SER A 511 -6.99 -19.82 -5.70
C SER A 511 -6.06 -18.73 -6.24
N GLY A 512 -5.62 -17.82 -5.36
CA GLY A 512 -4.64 -16.78 -5.69
C GLY A 512 -5.20 -15.49 -6.32
N ARG A 513 -6.54 -15.31 -6.34
CA ARG A 513 -7.19 -14.09 -6.83
C ARG A 513 -7.39 -13.01 -5.76
N GLY A 514 -7.36 -13.36 -4.48
CA GLY A 514 -7.76 -12.45 -3.41
C GLY A 514 -6.99 -11.14 -3.38
N LEU A 515 -5.66 -11.19 -3.36
CA LEU A 515 -4.84 -9.97 -3.39
C LEU A 515 -4.97 -9.20 -4.71
N PHE A 516 -5.28 -9.88 -5.81
CA PHE A 516 -5.56 -9.20 -7.09
C PHE A 516 -6.88 -8.42 -7.03
N ILE A 517 -7.91 -8.98 -6.39
CA ILE A 517 -9.18 -8.30 -6.15
C ILE A 517 -8.96 -7.10 -5.23
N VAL A 518 -8.29 -7.28 -4.09
CA VAL A 518 -7.91 -6.20 -3.16
C VAL A 518 -7.20 -5.08 -3.94
N ALA A 519 -6.18 -5.41 -4.72
CA ALA A 519 -5.42 -4.44 -5.51
C ALA A 519 -6.25 -3.68 -6.56
N GLN A 520 -7.36 -4.21 -7.07
CA GLN A 520 -8.25 -3.46 -7.97
C GLN A 520 -9.24 -2.55 -7.25
N LEU A 521 -9.55 -2.84 -5.98
CA LEU A 521 -10.55 -2.12 -5.19
C LEU A 521 -9.94 -1.01 -4.32
N THR A 522 -8.64 -1.06 -4.08
CA THR A 522 -7.93 -0.18 -3.14
C THR A 522 -7.06 0.84 -3.85
N CYS A 523 -6.87 2.01 -3.26
CA CYS A 523 -5.91 3.00 -3.76
C CYS A 523 -4.47 2.68 -3.32
N ARG A 524 -4.29 2.07 -2.15
CA ARG A 524 -3.00 1.56 -1.63
C ARG A 524 -3.24 0.25 -0.89
N TRP A 525 -2.27 -0.64 -0.93
CA TRP A 525 -2.25 -1.84 -0.10
C TRP A 525 -0.80 -2.28 0.08
N GLY A 526 -0.54 -3.05 1.12
CA GLY A 526 0.81 -3.51 1.43
C GLY A 526 0.83 -4.58 2.50
N ALA A 527 2.05 -5.00 2.83
CA ALA A 527 2.34 -5.89 3.94
C ALA A 527 3.34 -5.18 4.86
N ARG A 528 3.05 -5.18 6.15
CA ARG A 528 3.90 -4.66 7.20
C ARG A 528 4.36 -5.81 8.07
N HIS A 529 5.65 -5.94 8.29
CA HIS A 529 6.21 -7.05 9.06
C HIS A 529 6.53 -6.58 10.49
N HIS A 530 6.24 -7.46 11.43
CA HIS A 530 6.52 -7.28 12.86
C HIS A 530 7.32 -8.49 13.35
N PRO A 531 8.04 -8.40 14.48
CA PRO A 531 8.84 -9.53 14.98
C PRO A 531 8.06 -10.85 15.14
N GLN A 532 6.76 -10.78 15.43
CA GLN A 532 5.91 -11.93 15.72
C GLN A 532 4.84 -12.20 14.64
N GLY A 533 4.93 -11.56 13.47
CA GLY A 533 3.91 -11.74 12.45
C GLY A 533 3.93 -10.66 11.37
N LYS A 534 2.81 -10.48 10.70
CA LYS A 534 2.65 -9.45 9.68
C LYS A 534 1.25 -8.88 9.72
N THR A 535 1.09 -7.68 9.18
CA THR A 535 -0.18 -7.04 8.93
C THR A 535 -0.33 -6.78 7.44
N ILE A 536 -1.36 -7.36 6.83
CA ILE A 536 -1.74 -7.04 5.46
C ILE A 536 -2.80 -5.94 5.54
N TRP A 537 -2.53 -4.83 4.86
CA TRP A 537 -3.38 -3.65 4.94
C TRP A 537 -3.81 -3.20 3.56
N ALA A 538 -5.00 -2.60 3.49
CA ALA A 538 -5.56 -2.07 2.26
C ALA A 538 -6.40 -0.82 2.53
N GLU A 539 -6.15 0.23 1.76
CA GLU A 539 -6.82 1.53 1.86
C GLU A 539 -7.73 1.75 0.66
N HIS A 540 -8.97 2.14 0.93
CA HIS A 540 -9.87 2.64 -0.11
C HIS A 540 -10.54 3.92 0.34
N ILE A 541 -11.04 4.68 -0.64
CA ILE A 541 -11.75 5.93 -0.41
C ILE A 541 -13.24 5.59 -0.45
N PRO A 542 -13.96 5.71 0.68
CA PRO A 542 -15.42 5.59 0.69
C PRO A 542 -16.03 6.56 -0.32
N GLN A 543 -16.96 6.09 -1.14
CA GLN A 543 -17.79 7.02 -1.89
C GLN A 543 -18.69 7.74 -0.87
N ARG A 544 -18.71 9.07 -0.94
CA ARG A 544 -19.73 9.90 -0.27
C ARG A 544 -20.60 10.47 -1.37
N GLU A 545 -21.91 10.32 -1.28
CA GLU A 545 -22.82 11.14 -2.09
C GLU A 545 -22.51 12.63 -1.84
N ALA A 546 -22.37 13.38 -2.93
CA ALA A 546 -22.41 14.83 -2.85
C ALA A 546 -23.88 15.21 -2.60
N THR A 547 -24.23 15.41 -1.34
CA THR A 547 -25.52 15.99 -0.94
C THR A 547 -25.65 17.42 -1.43
#